data_AF-A0A543FRW0-F1
#
_entry.id   AF-A0A543FRW0-F1
#
_cell.length_a   1.000
_cell.length_b   1.000
_cell.length_c   1.000
_cell.angle_alpha   90.00
_cell.angle_beta   90.00
_cell.angle_gamma   90.00
#
_symmetry.space_group_name_H-M   'P 1'
#
loop_
_entity.id
_entity.type
_entity.pdbx_description
1 polymer ?
#
loop_
_entity_poly.entity_id
_entity_poly.type
_entity_poly.pdbx_seq_one_letter_code
_entity_poly.pdbx_strand_id
1 'polypeptide(L)'
;MNELQLPPAPPLPDEVRERVLRNVLAGTRAPRRRLAPLVAAVLAVVATLALTTTVALSGVGEPAAQQENPAPQGDPAVAEALGRCVAAVNGSELRGQYPPPAEWRITDVLPMPNDMMRRDDPGTVLVIDGSFACHTDDTNVSVSMVGGRPAGAVEIAPFGFQIILFNPHRIAVEVGLSGGSTETSAEPVQIISLSPYAPGGWAQRIVVPGSFDGPPPELESPPIQVRDRPEPEPSPEEVQAAMRRAEQHAGLSACLMDQLGSAAQRTGKPDEMVLDQDPIAGAPAAVVGRVTDAQAAVCYAGPGGGPIAAAGDLSPVETSEARIVTSLRRDGLVVALLTVGPLVDRVEIATTPQPGSTGSGARCTIKDGLALCILRADGAVDLRTTVGGGIRDVLPVP
;
A
#
# COMPACT_ATOMS: atom_id res chain seq x y z
N MET A 1 -29.07 34.32 9.88
CA MET A 1 -27.69 34.81 9.69
C MET A 1 -27.48 34.90 8.18
N ASN A 2 -27.27 36.12 7.68
CA ASN A 2 -27.42 36.48 6.27
C ASN A 2 -26.21 36.07 5.42
N GLU A 3 -26.50 35.48 4.27
CA GLU A 3 -25.55 35.25 3.18
C GLU A 3 -25.05 36.58 2.62
N LEU A 4 -23.74 36.65 2.35
CA LEU A 4 -23.06 37.78 1.71
C LEU A 4 -23.61 37.98 0.29
N GLN A 5 -24.62 38.84 0.16
CA GLN A 5 -25.02 39.43 -1.11
C GLN A 5 -23.91 40.36 -1.61
N LEU A 6 -22.97 39.81 -2.39
CA LEU A 6 -22.08 40.60 -3.21
C LEU A 6 -22.82 41.05 -4.48
N PRO A 7 -22.76 42.33 -4.85
CA PRO A 7 -23.40 42.82 -6.06
C PRO A 7 -22.74 42.19 -7.31
N PRO A 8 -23.50 41.95 -8.39
CA PRO A 8 -22.96 41.38 -9.63
C PRO A 8 -21.85 42.30 -10.18
N ALA A 9 -20.72 41.70 -10.50
CA ALA A 9 -19.57 42.42 -11.05
C ALA A 9 -19.98 43.14 -12.36
N PRO A 10 -19.56 44.40 -12.55
CA PRO A 10 -19.86 45.13 -13.77
C PRO A 10 -19.21 44.45 -14.98
N PRO A 11 -19.85 44.50 -16.16
CA PRO A 11 -19.30 43.91 -17.38
C PRO A 11 -17.96 44.57 -17.72
N LEU A 12 -16.98 43.75 -18.11
CA LEU A 12 -15.69 44.23 -18.55
C LEU A 12 -15.83 45.12 -19.79
N PRO A 13 -15.02 46.20 -19.92
CA PRO A 13 -15.00 47.04 -21.10
C PRO A 13 -14.74 46.21 -22.37
N ASP A 14 -15.41 46.56 -23.47
CA ASP A 14 -15.38 45.78 -24.72
C ASP A 14 -13.94 45.57 -25.25
N GLU A 15 -13.07 46.55 -25.03
CA GLU A 15 -11.64 46.52 -25.39
C GLU A 15 -10.86 45.41 -24.66
N VAL A 16 -11.21 45.15 -23.41
CA VAL A 16 -10.60 44.07 -22.59
C VAL A 16 -11.15 42.73 -23.05
N ARG A 17 -12.47 42.65 -23.31
CA ARG A 17 -13.11 41.43 -23.81
C ARG A 17 -12.52 41.00 -25.16
N GLU A 18 -12.33 41.94 -26.08
CA GLU A 18 -11.71 41.66 -27.38
C GLU A 18 -10.23 41.25 -27.25
N ARG A 19 -9.46 41.89 -26.36
CA ARG A 19 -8.04 41.54 -26.16
C ARG A 19 -7.90 40.13 -25.58
N VAL A 20 -8.77 39.74 -24.64
CA VAL A 20 -8.79 38.38 -24.07
C VAL A 20 -9.20 37.36 -25.13
N LEU A 21 -10.27 37.62 -25.91
CA LEU A 21 -10.68 36.74 -27.02
C LEU A 21 -9.58 36.57 -28.07
N ARG A 22 -8.87 37.65 -28.41
CA ARG A 22 -7.77 37.60 -29.38
C ARG A 22 -6.57 36.79 -28.86
N ASN A 23 -6.25 36.89 -27.58
CA ASN A 23 -5.20 36.09 -26.95
C ASN A 23 -5.58 34.61 -26.84
N VAL A 24 -6.83 34.29 -26.51
CA VAL A 24 -7.33 32.91 -26.47
C VAL A 24 -7.31 32.28 -27.87
N LEU A 25 -7.78 33.01 -28.90
CA LEU A 25 -7.77 32.52 -30.28
C LEU A 25 -6.36 32.45 -30.90
N ALA A 26 -5.43 33.28 -30.44
CA ALA A 26 -4.02 33.19 -30.82
C ALA A 26 -3.32 31.99 -30.17
N GLY A 27 -3.70 31.64 -28.92
CA GLY A 27 -3.20 30.46 -28.22
C GLY A 27 -3.67 29.12 -28.81
N THR A 28 -4.81 29.10 -29.51
CA THR A 28 -5.35 27.89 -30.17
C THR A 28 -4.86 27.65 -31.59
N ARG A 29 -3.99 28.50 -32.15
CA ARG A 29 -3.36 28.25 -33.46
C ARG A 29 -2.07 27.46 -33.28
N ALA A 30 -2.19 26.14 -33.40
CA ALA A 30 -1.07 25.20 -33.42
C ALA A 30 0.05 25.62 -34.42
N PRO A 31 1.33 25.46 -34.06
CA PRO A 31 2.42 25.74 -34.97
C PRO A 31 2.46 24.70 -36.10
N ARG A 32 2.26 25.15 -37.34
CA ARG A 32 2.57 24.39 -38.55
C ARG A 32 4.08 24.16 -38.63
N ARG A 33 4.56 23.00 -38.18
CA ARG A 33 5.85 22.44 -38.59
C ARG A 33 5.65 21.05 -39.19
N ARG A 34 6.23 20.89 -40.38
CA ARG A 34 6.19 19.71 -41.24
C ARG A 34 6.87 18.52 -40.56
N LEU A 35 6.14 17.45 -40.27
CA LEU A 35 6.68 16.09 -40.10
C LEU A 35 5.59 15.07 -40.52
N ALA A 36 5.70 14.54 -41.73
CA ALA A 36 5.27 13.18 -42.05
C ALA A 36 6.44 12.23 -41.68
N PRO A 37 6.26 10.93 -41.32
CA PRO A 37 5.17 10.03 -41.72
C PRO A 37 4.72 9.04 -40.59
N LEU A 38 4.27 9.53 -39.43
CA LEU A 38 3.80 8.63 -38.34
C LEU A 38 2.27 8.54 -38.22
N VAL A 39 1.52 9.44 -38.85
CA VAL A 39 0.04 9.48 -38.77
C VAL A 39 -0.64 8.46 -39.70
N ALA A 40 0.07 7.95 -40.71
CA ALA A 40 -0.47 6.90 -41.59
C ALA A 40 -0.57 5.52 -40.89
N ALA A 41 0.25 5.26 -39.87
CA ALA A 41 0.22 3.99 -39.14
C ALA A 41 -0.95 3.90 -38.14
N VAL A 42 -1.35 5.03 -37.53
CA VAL A 42 -2.42 5.07 -36.52
C VAL A 42 -3.81 4.90 -37.15
N LEU A 43 -4.02 5.42 -38.37
CA LEU A 43 -5.29 5.22 -39.08
C LEU A 43 -5.48 3.81 -39.62
N ALA A 44 -4.40 3.04 -39.87
CA ALA A 44 -4.49 1.64 -40.26
C ALA A 44 -4.88 0.73 -39.08
N VAL A 45 -4.42 1.04 -37.85
CA VAL A 45 -4.74 0.27 -36.63
C VAL A 45 -6.17 0.54 -36.15
N VAL A 46 -6.66 1.77 -36.29
CA VAL A 46 -8.06 2.09 -35.94
C VAL A 46 -9.05 1.52 -36.96
N ALA A 47 -8.67 1.39 -38.24
CA ALA A 47 -9.50 0.77 -39.26
C ALA A 47 -9.53 -0.77 -39.18
N THR A 48 -8.46 -1.43 -38.72
CA THR A 48 -8.47 -2.90 -38.49
C THR A 48 -9.17 -3.29 -37.19
N LEU A 49 -9.20 -2.43 -36.17
CA LEU A 49 -10.03 -2.65 -34.97
C LEU A 49 -11.54 -2.44 -35.21
N ALA A 50 -11.94 -1.72 -36.26
CA ALA A 50 -13.35 -1.50 -36.59
C ALA A 50 -13.97 -2.60 -37.48
N LEU A 51 -13.17 -3.57 -37.94
CA LEU A 51 -13.61 -4.63 -38.87
C LEU A 51 -13.66 -6.05 -38.27
N THR A 52 -13.45 -6.19 -36.96
CA THR A 52 -13.52 -7.48 -36.24
C THR A 52 -14.74 -7.64 -35.32
N THR A 53 -15.69 -6.69 -35.34
CA THR A 53 -16.93 -6.72 -34.52
C THR A 53 -18.20 -7.03 -35.31
N THR A 54 -18.10 -7.77 -36.43
CA THR A 54 -19.29 -8.21 -37.19
C THR A 54 -19.18 -9.65 -37.69
N VAL A 55 -18.99 -10.63 -36.80
CA VAL A 55 -19.47 -12.02 -37.03
C VAL A 55 -19.72 -12.68 -35.67
N ALA A 56 -20.98 -12.71 -35.22
CA ALA A 56 -21.62 -13.80 -34.45
C ALA A 56 -23.00 -13.35 -33.90
N LEU A 57 -23.89 -12.89 -34.77
CA LEU A 57 -25.31 -12.71 -34.47
C LEU A 57 -26.13 -13.47 -35.53
N SER A 58 -26.04 -14.79 -35.48
CA SER A 58 -26.98 -15.70 -36.13
C SER A 58 -26.68 -17.14 -35.71
N GLY A 59 -27.28 -17.54 -34.60
CA GLY A 59 -27.30 -18.90 -34.09
C GLY A 59 -28.50 -19.07 -33.17
N VAL A 60 -29.66 -19.34 -33.77
CA VAL A 60 -30.88 -19.76 -33.06
C VAL A 60 -30.65 -21.18 -32.56
N GLY A 61 -30.75 -21.43 -31.25
CA GLY A 61 -30.72 -22.77 -30.68
C GLY A 61 -30.64 -22.84 -29.15
N GLU A 62 -31.76 -23.20 -28.55
CA GLU A 62 -31.98 -23.75 -27.20
C GLU A 62 -32.03 -22.83 -25.95
N PRO A 63 -33.02 -23.05 -25.05
CA PRO A 63 -33.22 -22.22 -23.87
C PRO A 63 -32.10 -22.44 -22.87
N ALA A 64 -31.76 -21.37 -22.15
CA ALA A 64 -30.81 -21.38 -21.04
C ALA A 64 -31.04 -22.60 -20.14
N ALA A 65 -30.08 -23.53 -20.16
CA ALA A 65 -29.97 -24.54 -19.11
C ALA A 65 -29.85 -23.77 -17.79
N GLN A 66 -30.82 -23.96 -16.91
CA GLN A 66 -30.74 -23.49 -15.54
C GLN A 66 -29.41 -23.95 -14.98
N GLN A 67 -28.57 -22.95 -14.70
CA GLN A 67 -27.33 -23.06 -13.98
C GLN A 67 -27.71 -23.58 -12.58
N GLU A 68 -27.63 -24.90 -12.42
CA GLU A 68 -27.97 -25.58 -11.18
C GLU A 68 -26.83 -25.29 -10.20
N ASN A 69 -27.00 -24.17 -9.50
CA ASN A 69 -26.19 -23.76 -8.37
C ASN A 69 -26.18 -24.91 -7.34
N PRO A 70 -25.02 -25.34 -6.82
CA PRO A 70 -25.01 -26.24 -5.67
C PRO A 70 -25.81 -25.58 -4.53
N ALA A 71 -26.70 -26.34 -3.91
CA ALA A 71 -27.65 -25.86 -2.91
C ALA A 71 -26.97 -25.07 -1.77
N PRO A 72 -27.52 -23.92 -1.33
CA PRO A 72 -26.89 -23.10 -0.31
C PRO A 72 -27.15 -23.69 1.08
N GLN A 73 -26.12 -24.27 1.69
CA GLN A 73 -26.05 -24.45 3.15
C GLN A 73 -24.89 -23.65 3.77
N GLY A 74 -24.45 -22.59 3.11
CA GLY A 74 -23.31 -21.77 3.52
C GLY A 74 -23.61 -20.27 3.50
N ASP A 75 -22.71 -19.53 4.15
CA ASP A 75 -22.63 -18.06 4.13
C ASP A 75 -22.84 -17.50 2.71
N PRO A 76 -23.78 -16.55 2.50
CA PRO A 76 -24.05 -15.96 1.19
C PRO A 76 -22.79 -15.33 0.55
N ALA A 77 -21.87 -14.77 1.34
CA ALA A 77 -20.63 -14.19 0.82
C ALA A 77 -19.71 -15.27 0.23
N VAL A 78 -19.64 -16.44 0.86
CA VAL A 78 -18.86 -17.59 0.38
C VAL A 78 -19.46 -18.16 -0.90
N ALA A 79 -20.80 -18.23 -1.00
CA ALA A 79 -21.47 -18.69 -2.22
C ALA A 79 -21.27 -17.71 -3.38
N GLU A 80 -21.32 -16.41 -3.12
CA GLU A 80 -21.03 -15.36 -4.10
C GLU A 80 -19.57 -15.45 -4.59
N ALA A 81 -18.61 -15.54 -3.66
CA ALA A 81 -17.20 -15.70 -3.97
C ALA A 81 -16.96 -16.95 -4.85
N LEU A 82 -17.54 -18.10 -4.47
CA LEU A 82 -17.43 -19.33 -5.26
C LEU A 82 -17.99 -19.15 -6.68
N GLY A 83 -19.14 -18.49 -6.82
CA GLY A 83 -19.74 -18.19 -8.13
C GLY A 83 -18.82 -17.34 -9.01
N ARG A 84 -18.14 -16.35 -8.42
CA ARG A 84 -17.16 -15.51 -9.13
C ARG A 84 -15.91 -16.31 -9.54
N CYS A 85 -15.41 -17.19 -8.69
CA CYS A 85 -14.31 -18.12 -9.01
C CYS A 85 -14.65 -19.02 -10.20
N VAL A 86 -15.85 -19.61 -10.20
CA VAL A 86 -16.33 -20.45 -11.29
C VAL A 86 -16.44 -19.68 -12.60
N ALA A 87 -16.93 -18.43 -12.54
CA ALA A 87 -17.00 -17.57 -13.73
C ALA A 87 -15.60 -17.25 -14.28
N ALA A 88 -14.64 -16.92 -13.41
CA ALA A 88 -13.27 -16.62 -13.81
C ALA A 88 -12.58 -17.83 -14.48
N VAL A 89 -12.70 -19.03 -13.90
CA VAL A 89 -12.15 -20.25 -14.51
C VAL A 89 -12.82 -20.57 -15.84
N ASN A 90 -14.15 -20.50 -15.91
CA ASN A 90 -14.89 -20.80 -17.14
C ASN A 90 -14.60 -19.84 -18.29
N GLY A 91 -14.27 -18.58 -17.98
CA GLY A 91 -13.87 -17.57 -18.96
C GLY A 91 -12.40 -17.62 -19.35
N SER A 92 -11.58 -18.44 -18.67
CA SER A 92 -10.15 -18.58 -18.95
C SER A 92 -9.86 -19.67 -19.99
N GLU A 93 -8.74 -19.51 -20.71
CA GLU A 93 -8.21 -20.57 -21.59
C GLU A 93 -7.73 -21.80 -20.80
N LEU A 94 -7.54 -21.68 -19.49
CA LEU A 94 -7.08 -22.72 -18.58
C LEU A 94 -8.22 -23.58 -18.01
N ARG A 95 -9.49 -23.32 -18.37
CA ARG A 95 -10.67 -24.06 -17.85
C ARG A 95 -10.49 -25.58 -17.85
N GLY A 96 -9.87 -26.13 -18.90
CA GLY A 96 -9.68 -27.59 -19.05
C GLY A 96 -8.71 -28.21 -18.03
N GLN A 97 -7.99 -27.39 -17.26
CA GLN A 97 -7.07 -27.82 -16.20
C GLN A 97 -7.76 -27.95 -14.83
N TYR A 98 -9.00 -27.45 -14.71
CA TYR A 98 -9.76 -27.47 -13.45
C TYR A 98 -10.83 -28.58 -13.46
N PRO A 99 -11.14 -29.20 -12.31
CA PRO A 99 -12.29 -30.07 -12.18
C PRO A 99 -13.59 -29.36 -12.60
N PRO A 100 -14.63 -30.08 -13.04
CA PRO A 100 -15.94 -29.49 -13.30
C PRO A 100 -16.46 -28.73 -12.06
N PRO A 101 -16.98 -27.49 -12.21
CA PRO A 101 -17.47 -26.69 -11.07
C PRO A 101 -18.50 -27.36 -10.16
N ALA A 102 -19.29 -28.32 -10.68
CA ALA A 102 -20.25 -29.10 -9.90
C ALA A 102 -19.58 -30.00 -8.84
N GLU A 103 -18.31 -30.34 -9.04
CA GLU A 103 -17.52 -31.21 -8.17
C GLU A 103 -16.78 -30.42 -7.08
N TRP A 104 -16.63 -29.10 -7.23
CA TRP A 104 -15.86 -28.28 -6.31
C TRP A 104 -16.42 -28.34 -4.90
N ARG A 105 -15.55 -28.58 -3.90
CA ARG A 105 -15.88 -28.49 -2.48
C ARG A 105 -14.98 -27.49 -1.79
N ILE A 106 -15.58 -26.55 -1.07
CA ILE A 106 -14.84 -25.63 -0.21
C ILE A 106 -14.36 -26.43 1.00
N THR A 107 -13.04 -26.54 1.12
CA THR A 107 -12.36 -27.25 2.21
C THR A 107 -11.89 -26.31 3.29
N ASP A 108 -11.64 -25.05 2.96
CA ASP A 108 -11.23 -24.01 3.90
C ASP A 108 -11.61 -22.61 3.39
N VAL A 109 -11.72 -21.66 4.31
CA VAL A 109 -11.94 -20.23 4.05
C VAL A 109 -10.92 -19.45 4.86
N LEU A 110 -9.93 -18.87 4.18
CA LEU A 110 -8.83 -18.17 4.83
C LEU A 110 -9.06 -16.66 4.76
N PRO A 111 -8.77 -15.92 5.85
CA PRO A 111 -8.58 -14.48 5.74
C PRO A 111 -7.31 -14.23 4.93
N MET A 112 -7.35 -13.27 4.00
CA MET A 112 -6.11 -12.78 3.38
C MET A 112 -5.16 -12.31 4.49
N PRO A 113 -3.89 -12.77 4.52
CA PRO A 113 -2.90 -12.11 5.35
C PRO A 113 -2.90 -10.63 4.97
N ASN A 114 -2.94 -9.74 5.96
CA ASN A 114 -3.08 -8.28 5.81
C ASN A 114 -1.94 -7.68 4.97
N ASP A 115 -1.96 -7.89 3.66
CA ASP A 115 -0.89 -7.54 2.74
C ASP A 115 -1.35 -6.34 1.91
N MET A 116 -1.05 -5.16 2.44
CA MET A 116 -0.99 -3.80 1.85
C MET A 116 -2.02 -3.28 0.80
N MET A 117 -2.93 -4.06 0.22
CA MET A 117 -3.85 -3.54 -0.79
C MET A 117 -5.23 -3.26 -0.18
N ARG A 118 -5.44 -1.97 0.16
CA ARG A 118 -6.67 -1.37 0.72
C ARG A 118 -7.12 -1.98 2.06
N ARG A 119 -7.02 -1.17 3.13
CA ARG A 119 -7.51 -1.49 4.49
C ARG A 119 -9.03 -1.75 4.57
N ASP A 120 -9.77 -1.57 3.48
CA ASP A 120 -11.23 -1.48 3.52
C ASP A 120 -11.95 -2.69 2.91
N ASP A 121 -11.24 -3.65 2.28
CA ASP A 121 -11.84 -4.93 1.86
C ASP A 121 -10.83 -6.10 1.93
N PRO A 122 -10.78 -6.86 3.04
CA PRO A 122 -9.97 -8.07 3.14
C PRO A 122 -10.67 -9.17 2.34
N GLY A 123 -10.40 -9.22 1.04
CA GLY A 123 -11.02 -10.21 0.14
C GLY A 123 -10.97 -11.64 0.68
N THR A 124 -11.90 -12.47 0.23
CA THR A 124 -12.09 -13.84 0.74
C THR A 124 -11.24 -14.83 -0.05
N VAL A 125 -10.50 -15.70 0.63
CA VAL A 125 -9.77 -16.82 0.00
C VAL A 125 -10.49 -18.14 0.27
N LEU A 126 -10.98 -18.77 -0.79
CA LEU A 126 -11.59 -20.10 -0.77
C LEU A 126 -10.56 -21.16 -1.17
N VAL A 127 -10.40 -22.20 -0.36
CA VAL A 127 -9.60 -23.37 -0.71
C VAL A 127 -10.53 -24.46 -1.25
N ILE A 128 -10.31 -24.88 -2.49
CA ILE A 128 -11.18 -25.81 -3.20
C ILE A 128 -10.48 -27.17 -3.34
N ASP A 129 -11.12 -28.19 -2.77
CA ASP A 129 -10.66 -29.58 -2.75
C ASP A 129 -9.24 -29.78 -2.18
N GLY A 130 -8.69 -28.79 -1.47
CA GLY A 130 -7.31 -28.77 -1.01
C GLY A 130 -6.26 -28.73 -2.13
N SER A 131 -6.65 -28.36 -3.35
CA SER A 131 -5.80 -28.48 -4.56
C SER A 131 -5.58 -27.18 -5.34
N PHE A 132 -6.45 -26.20 -5.14
CA PHE A 132 -6.28 -24.82 -5.61
C PHE A 132 -7.05 -23.86 -4.69
N ALA A 133 -6.77 -22.58 -4.82
CA ALA A 133 -7.46 -21.54 -4.08
C ALA A 133 -7.95 -20.43 -5.01
N CYS A 134 -8.98 -19.73 -4.55
CA CYS A 134 -9.54 -18.57 -5.22
C CYS A 134 -9.68 -17.41 -4.24
N HIS A 135 -9.11 -16.26 -4.58
CA HIS A 135 -9.29 -15.01 -3.86
C HIS A 135 -10.27 -14.14 -4.62
N THR A 136 -11.22 -13.56 -3.90
CA THR A 136 -12.15 -12.55 -4.43
C THR A 136 -12.11 -11.30 -3.57
N ASP A 137 -11.71 -10.17 -4.15
CA ASP A 137 -11.93 -8.83 -3.59
C ASP A 137 -13.11 -8.14 -4.29
N ASP A 138 -13.43 -6.90 -3.91
CA ASP A 138 -14.49 -6.09 -4.51
C ASP A 138 -14.52 -6.06 -6.05
N THR A 139 -13.37 -6.23 -6.72
CA THR A 139 -13.23 -5.99 -8.17
C THR A 139 -12.55 -7.09 -8.96
N ASN A 140 -11.77 -7.94 -8.29
CA ASN A 140 -10.93 -8.94 -8.92
C ASN A 140 -11.17 -10.33 -8.33
N VAL A 141 -10.92 -11.31 -9.20
CA VAL A 141 -10.85 -12.73 -8.87
C VAL A 141 -9.48 -13.23 -9.28
N SER A 142 -8.78 -13.85 -8.34
CA SER A 142 -7.51 -14.51 -8.56
C SER A 142 -7.63 -15.99 -8.24
N VAL A 143 -7.37 -16.89 -9.19
CA VAL A 143 -7.44 -18.35 -8.99
C VAL A 143 -6.06 -18.96 -9.19
N SER A 144 -5.56 -19.68 -8.19
CA SER A 144 -4.32 -20.45 -8.32
C SER A 144 -4.53 -21.61 -9.30
N MET A 145 -3.44 -22.10 -9.88
CA MET A 145 -3.52 -23.33 -10.67
C MET A 145 -3.91 -24.54 -9.80
N VAL A 146 -4.51 -25.54 -10.43
CA VAL A 146 -4.75 -26.87 -9.84
C VAL A 146 -3.47 -27.67 -9.86
N GLY A 147 -3.08 -28.21 -8.70
CA GLY A 147 -1.85 -28.99 -8.58
C GLY A 147 -0.64 -28.08 -8.66
N GLY A 148 -0.07 -27.74 -7.51
CA GLY A 148 1.12 -26.91 -7.44
C GLY A 148 2.38 -27.65 -7.92
N ARG A 149 3.53 -26.96 -7.90
CA ARG A 149 4.82 -27.64 -8.01
C ARG A 149 5.03 -28.49 -6.74
N PRO A 150 5.26 -29.81 -6.86
CA PRO A 150 5.51 -30.64 -5.70
C PRO A 150 6.86 -30.29 -5.06
N ALA A 151 6.84 -30.06 -3.75
CA ALA A 151 7.98 -29.88 -2.87
C ALA A 151 7.88 -30.95 -1.77
N GLY A 152 8.10 -32.21 -2.16
CA GLY A 152 7.86 -33.36 -1.29
C GLY A 152 6.40 -33.68 -1.10
N ALA A 153 5.94 -33.65 0.15
CA ALA A 153 4.54 -33.89 0.53
C ALA A 153 3.68 -32.61 0.54
N VAL A 154 4.26 -31.47 0.10
CA VAL A 154 3.61 -30.17 -0.01
C VAL A 154 3.57 -29.76 -1.47
N GLU A 155 2.47 -29.19 -1.92
CA GLU A 155 2.39 -28.56 -3.24
C GLU A 155 2.44 -27.04 -3.12
N ILE A 156 3.18 -26.40 -4.01
CA ILE A 156 3.38 -24.95 -4.03
C ILE A 156 2.72 -24.36 -5.28
N ALA A 157 1.69 -23.55 -5.11
CA ALA A 157 0.94 -22.95 -6.22
C ALA A 157 1.09 -21.42 -6.25
N PRO A 158 1.13 -20.81 -7.46
CA PRO A 158 1.24 -19.36 -7.62
C PRO A 158 -0.07 -18.67 -7.27
N PHE A 159 0.03 -17.52 -6.60
CA PHE A 159 -1.12 -16.70 -6.19
C PHE A 159 -0.79 -15.21 -6.19
N GLY A 160 -0.45 -14.69 -7.37
CA GLY A 160 -0.11 -13.28 -7.57
C GLY A 160 1.30 -12.98 -7.06
N PHE A 161 1.42 -12.04 -6.12
CA PHE A 161 2.67 -11.77 -5.39
C PHE A 161 2.86 -12.67 -4.17
N GLN A 162 2.09 -13.74 -4.09
CA GLN A 162 2.08 -14.71 -3.00
C GLN A 162 2.15 -16.12 -3.59
N ILE A 163 2.44 -17.08 -2.73
CA ILE A 163 2.33 -18.51 -3.01
C ILE A 163 1.41 -19.15 -1.99
N ILE A 164 0.79 -20.24 -2.39
CA ILE A 164 -0.01 -21.08 -1.50
C ILE A 164 0.69 -22.41 -1.34
N LEU A 165 0.88 -22.82 -0.09
CA LEU A 165 1.36 -24.14 0.26
C LEU A 165 0.15 -25.02 0.60
N PHE A 166 -0.09 -26.07 -0.19
CA PHE A 166 -1.02 -27.13 0.13
C PHE A 166 -0.27 -28.26 0.84
N ASN A 167 -0.56 -28.46 2.12
CA ASN A 167 0.12 -29.39 3.02
C ASN A 167 -0.89 -30.40 3.60
N PRO A 168 -1.44 -31.31 2.77
CA PRO A 168 -2.48 -32.24 3.21
C PRO A 168 -2.00 -33.19 4.32
N HIS A 169 -0.67 -33.36 4.45
CA HIS A 169 -0.04 -34.21 5.45
C HIS A 169 0.33 -33.51 6.76
N ARG A 170 0.07 -32.18 6.87
CA ARG A 170 0.36 -31.37 8.07
C ARG A 170 1.80 -31.55 8.55
N ILE A 171 2.75 -31.62 7.63
CA ILE A 171 4.17 -31.66 7.98
C ILE A 171 4.65 -30.25 8.34
N ALA A 172 5.55 -30.13 9.30
CA ALA A 172 6.08 -28.82 9.69
C ALA A 172 6.91 -28.26 8.52
N VAL A 173 6.47 -27.13 7.95
CA VAL A 173 7.19 -26.38 6.93
C VAL A 173 7.82 -25.16 7.57
N GLU A 174 9.08 -24.89 7.26
CA GLU A 174 9.77 -23.69 7.72
C GLU A 174 9.89 -22.67 6.58
N VAL A 175 9.61 -21.41 6.87
CA VAL A 175 9.66 -20.29 5.93
C VAL A 175 10.65 -19.27 6.48
N GLY A 176 11.79 -19.14 5.83
CA GLY A 176 12.78 -18.11 6.14
C GLY A 176 12.41 -16.79 5.47
N LEU A 177 12.27 -15.74 6.27
CA LEU A 177 11.86 -14.40 5.85
C LEU A 177 13.08 -13.48 5.67
N SER A 178 12.91 -12.41 4.89
CA SER A 178 13.95 -11.42 4.59
C SER A 178 14.55 -10.70 5.80
N GLY A 179 13.86 -10.68 6.94
CA GLY A 179 14.36 -10.16 8.21
C GLY A 179 15.25 -11.12 9.00
N GLY A 180 15.55 -12.31 8.47
CA GLY A 180 16.29 -13.37 9.16
C GLY A 180 15.46 -14.16 10.18
N SER A 181 14.17 -13.85 10.32
CA SER A 181 13.21 -14.66 11.06
C SER A 181 12.83 -15.91 10.29
N THR A 182 12.45 -16.96 11.02
CA THR A 182 11.89 -18.19 10.47
C THR A 182 10.54 -18.43 11.10
N GLU A 183 9.54 -18.69 10.27
CA GLU A 183 8.22 -19.15 10.69
C GLU A 183 8.10 -20.65 10.44
N THR A 184 7.53 -21.39 11.38
CA THR A 184 7.28 -22.82 11.23
C THR A 184 5.80 -23.10 11.40
N SER A 185 5.19 -23.77 10.42
CA SER A 185 3.77 -24.08 10.45
C SER A 185 3.47 -25.43 9.82
N ALA A 186 2.51 -26.14 10.41
CA ALA A 186 1.98 -27.41 9.95
C ALA A 186 0.52 -27.27 9.46
N GLU A 187 0.07 -26.04 9.20
CA GLU A 187 -1.27 -25.79 8.70
C GLU A 187 -1.48 -26.44 7.32
N PRO A 188 -2.70 -26.94 7.04
CA PRO A 188 -3.00 -27.66 5.81
C PRO A 188 -2.93 -26.76 4.58
N VAL A 189 -3.17 -25.46 4.76
CA VAL A 189 -2.99 -24.44 3.72
C VAL A 189 -2.33 -23.21 4.33
N GLN A 190 -1.34 -22.65 3.65
CA GLN A 190 -0.65 -21.43 4.07
C GLN A 190 -0.48 -20.49 2.90
N ILE A 191 -0.72 -19.20 3.11
CA ILE A 191 -0.48 -18.14 2.13
C ILE A 191 0.78 -17.41 2.55
N ILE A 192 1.77 -17.33 1.67
CA ILE A 192 3.08 -16.76 1.95
C ILE A 192 3.36 -15.63 0.97
N SER A 193 3.73 -14.46 1.50
CA SER A 193 4.07 -13.31 0.67
C SER A 193 5.48 -13.42 0.09
N LEU A 194 5.58 -13.11 -1.21
CA LEU A 194 6.84 -12.92 -1.93
C LEU A 194 7.17 -11.42 -2.12
N SER A 195 6.29 -10.52 -1.64
CA SER A 195 6.42 -9.08 -1.87
C SER A 195 7.47 -8.45 -0.95
N PRO A 196 8.46 -7.72 -1.49
CA PRO A 196 9.46 -7.04 -0.66
C PRO A 196 8.88 -5.97 0.28
N TYR A 197 7.61 -5.62 0.09
CA TYR A 197 6.89 -4.65 0.89
C TYR A 197 5.98 -5.27 1.96
N ALA A 198 5.95 -6.60 2.09
CA ALA A 198 5.07 -7.29 3.04
C ALA A 198 5.40 -6.93 4.50
N PRO A 199 4.41 -6.54 5.32
CA PRO A 199 4.60 -6.27 6.74
C PRO A 199 4.92 -7.58 7.47
N GLY A 200 6.18 -7.74 7.89
CA GLY A 200 6.69 -8.98 8.50
C GLY A 200 7.85 -9.63 7.71
N GLY A 201 8.14 -9.12 6.51
CA GLY A 201 9.15 -9.67 5.62
C GLY A 201 8.54 -10.61 4.58
N TRP A 202 9.35 -10.99 3.58
CA TRP A 202 8.92 -11.88 2.49
C TRP A 202 9.74 -13.16 2.48
N ALA A 203 9.16 -14.23 1.96
CA ALA A 203 9.83 -15.51 1.90
C ALA A 203 11.06 -15.46 0.99
N GLN A 204 12.20 -15.85 1.56
CA GLN A 204 13.47 -16.05 0.85
C GLN A 204 13.89 -17.51 0.82
N ARG A 205 13.34 -18.34 1.71
CA ARG A 205 13.64 -19.77 1.79
C ARG A 205 12.44 -20.55 2.29
N ILE A 206 12.21 -21.73 1.72
CA ILE A 206 11.20 -22.69 2.16
C ILE A 206 11.93 -24.01 2.44
N VAL A 207 11.65 -24.60 3.60
CA VAL A 207 12.18 -25.89 4.02
C VAL A 207 11.00 -26.82 4.29
N VAL A 208 10.92 -27.87 3.48
CA VAL A 208 10.02 -29.00 3.67
C VAL A 208 10.88 -30.19 4.10
N PRO A 209 10.85 -30.60 5.38
CA PRO A 209 11.77 -31.59 5.93
C PRO A 209 11.85 -32.87 5.08
N GLY A 210 13.08 -33.26 4.75
CA GLY A 210 13.36 -34.47 3.98
C GLY A 210 13.03 -34.41 2.49
N SER A 211 12.63 -33.25 1.95
CA SER A 211 12.19 -33.15 0.55
C SER A 211 12.60 -31.89 -0.20
N PHE A 212 12.52 -30.71 0.42
CA PHE A 212 12.85 -29.45 -0.23
C PHE A 212 13.56 -28.52 0.75
N ASP A 213 14.61 -27.86 0.27
CA ASP A 213 15.32 -26.82 1.01
C ASP A 213 15.93 -25.84 -0.01
N GLY A 214 15.33 -24.66 -0.15
CA GLY A 214 15.76 -23.70 -1.15
C GLY A 214 14.90 -22.45 -1.20
N PRO A 215 15.17 -21.54 -2.15
CA PRO A 215 14.31 -20.37 -2.38
C PRO A 215 12.90 -20.81 -2.81
N PRO A 216 11.88 -19.94 -2.66
CA PRO A 216 10.58 -20.17 -3.28
C PRO A 216 10.75 -20.57 -4.75
N PRO A 217 10.12 -21.66 -5.20
CA PRO A 217 10.30 -22.12 -6.57
C PRO A 217 9.84 -21.03 -7.54
N GLU A 218 10.57 -20.85 -8.63
CA GLU A 218 10.09 -20.05 -9.75
C GLU A 218 8.87 -20.75 -10.37
N LEU A 219 7.76 -20.01 -10.49
CA LEU A 219 6.48 -20.53 -10.94
C LEU A 219 6.25 -20.08 -12.37
N GLU A 220 6.29 -21.03 -13.30
CA GLU A 220 6.30 -20.79 -14.75
C GLU A 220 4.93 -20.35 -15.30
N SER A 221 3.87 -20.49 -14.51
CA SER A 221 2.51 -20.15 -14.92
C SER A 221 1.88 -19.16 -13.94
N PRO A 222 1.37 -18.00 -14.42
CA PRO A 222 0.67 -17.06 -13.56
C PRO A 222 -0.69 -17.63 -13.13
N PRO A 223 -1.24 -17.18 -11.99
CA PRO A 223 -2.63 -17.48 -11.64
C PRO A 223 -3.58 -16.87 -12.68
N ILE A 224 -4.82 -17.38 -12.72
CA ILE A 224 -5.90 -16.68 -13.43
C ILE A 224 -6.20 -15.40 -12.67
N GLN A 225 -6.15 -14.25 -13.34
CA GLN A 225 -6.56 -12.97 -12.77
C GLN A 225 -7.60 -12.34 -13.68
N VAL A 226 -8.80 -12.11 -13.14
CA VAL A 226 -9.92 -11.53 -13.87
C VAL A 226 -10.46 -10.36 -13.06
N ARG A 227 -10.55 -9.21 -13.70
CA ARG A 227 -11.36 -8.10 -13.21
C ARG A 227 -12.81 -8.37 -13.62
N ASP A 228 -13.63 -8.80 -12.68
CA ASP A 228 -15.01 -9.20 -12.94
C ASP A 228 -16.03 -8.10 -12.60
N ARG A 229 -15.58 -7.01 -11.95
CA ARG A 229 -16.38 -5.82 -11.68
C ARG A 229 -15.63 -4.53 -12.05
N PRO A 230 -16.36 -3.45 -12.44
CA PRO A 230 -15.76 -2.14 -12.57
C PRO A 230 -15.19 -1.71 -11.23
N GLU A 231 -14.09 -0.96 -11.27
CA GLU A 231 -13.58 -0.35 -10.04
C GLU A 231 -14.59 0.71 -9.62
N PRO A 232 -14.97 0.77 -8.33
CA PRO A 232 -15.83 1.83 -7.86
C PRO A 232 -15.23 3.17 -8.28
N GLU A 233 -16.01 3.96 -9.03
CA GLU A 233 -15.59 5.32 -9.33
C GLU A 233 -15.44 6.06 -7.99
N PRO A 234 -14.26 6.63 -7.70
CA PRO A 234 -14.08 7.36 -6.46
C PRO A 234 -15.10 8.50 -6.43
N SER A 235 -15.82 8.61 -5.33
CA SER A 235 -16.78 9.69 -5.13
C SER A 235 -16.07 11.04 -5.27
N PRO A 236 -16.79 12.11 -5.66
CA PRO A 236 -16.21 13.45 -5.70
C PRO A 236 -15.54 13.86 -4.38
N GLU A 237 -16.05 13.37 -3.24
CA GLU A 237 -15.47 13.60 -1.92
C GLU A 237 -14.13 12.88 -1.73
N GLU A 238 -14.02 11.62 -2.16
CA GLU A 238 -12.77 10.86 -2.13
C GLU A 238 -11.71 11.48 -3.05
N VAL A 239 -12.11 11.88 -4.26
CA VAL A 239 -11.21 12.59 -5.19
C VAL A 239 -10.71 13.89 -4.54
N GLN A 240 -11.62 14.67 -3.95
CA GLN A 240 -11.24 15.91 -3.28
C GLN A 240 -10.36 15.66 -2.05
N ALA A 241 -10.62 14.61 -1.28
CA ALA A 241 -9.79 14.20 -0.15
C ALA A 241 -8.38 13.78 -0.61
N ALA A 242 -8.29 13.00 -1.68
CA ALA A 242 -7.01 12.60 -2.29
C ALA A 242 -6.24 13.82 -2.81
N MET A 243 -6.91 14.76 -3.49
CA MET A 243 -6.30 16.02 -3.92
C MET A 243 -5.78 16.84 -2.73
N ARG A 244 -6.58 16.99 -1.67
CA ARG A 244 -6.14 17.69 -0.44
C ARG A 244 -4.93 17.02 0.21
N ARG A 245 -4.89 15.68 0.26
CA ARG A 245 -3.73 14.93 0.76
C ARG A 245 -2.50 15.16 -0.11
N ALA A 246 -2.66 15.13 -1.44
CA ALA A 246 -1.56 15.38 -2.37
C ALA A 246 -1.01 16.81 -2.24
N GLU A 247 -1.88 17.82 -2.13
CA GLU A 247 -1.49 19.21 -1.88
C GLU A 247 -0.77 19.38 -0.54
N GLN A 248 -1.29 18.76 0.51
CA GLN A 248 -0.68 18.76 1.83
C GLN A 248 0.71 18.12 1.80
N HIS A 249 0.83 16.94 1.21
CA HIS A 249 2.11 16.25 1.07
C HIS A 249 3.11 17.06 0.24
N ALA A 250 2.68 17.67 -0.87
CA ALA A 250 3.52 18.57 -1.65
C ALA A 250 4.02 19.78 -0.82
N GLY A 251 3.15 20.36 0.02
CA GLY A 251 3.51 21.44 0.93
C GLY A 251 4.51 21.01 2.01
N LEU A 252 4.36 19.81 2.56
CA LEU A 252 5.30 19.23 3.53
C LEU A 252 6.67 18.95 2.90
N SER A 253 6.69 18.38 1.70
CA SER A 253 7.93 18.11 0.95
C SER A 253 8.65 19.39 0.56
N ALA A 254 7.92 20.44 0.16
CA ALA A 254 8.51 21.76 -0.10
C ALA A 254 9.12 22.38 1.16
N CYS A 255 8.42 22.28 2.30
CA CYS A 255 8.95 22.69 3.60
C CYS A 255 10.26 21.95 3.94
N LEU A 256 10.30 20.64 3.71
CA LEU A 256 11.48 19.83 4.03
C LEU A 256 12.69 20.23 3.17
N MET A 257 12.49 20.40 1.87
CA MET A 257 13.53 20.86 0.95
C MET A 257 14.07 22.24 1.34
N ASP A 258 13.21 23.16 1.80
CA ASP A 258 13.65 24.48 2.29
C ASP A 258 14.54 24.35 3.55
N GLN A 259 14.13 23.53 4.52
CA GLN A 259 14.89 23.33 5.76
C GLN A 259 16.26 22.67 5.53
N LEU A 260 16.31 21.68 4.65
CA LEU A 260 17.54 20.92 4.39
C LEU A 260 18.43 21.55 3.31
N GLY A 261 17.86 22.40 2.44
CA GLY A 261 18.54 22.94 1.27
C GLY A 261 19.83 23.69 1.62
N SER A 262 19.84 24.44 2.71
CA SER A 262 21.06 25.13 3.18
C SER A 262 22.17 24.15 3.58
N ALA A 263 21.83 23.02 4.21
CA ALA A 263 22.81 22.00 4.60
C ALA A 263 23.28 21.16 3.43
N ALA A 264 22.39 20.80 2.52
CA ALA A 264 22.73 20.12 1.27
C ALA A 264 23.74 20.96 0.45
N GLN A 265 23.49 22.27 0.32
CA GLN A 265 24.42 23.19 -0.35
C GLN A 265 25.77 23.28 0.36
N ARG A 266 25.80 23.39 1.70
CA ARG A 266 27.06 23.48 2.46
C ARG A 266 27.89 22.20 2.39
N THR A 267 27.25 21.04 2.38
CA THR A 267 27.94 19.74 2.43
C THR A 267 28.21 19.14 1.05
N GLY A 268 27.54 19.63 0.01
CA GLY A 268 27.57 19.04 -1.33
C GLY A 268 26.92 17.65 -1.42
N LYS A 269 26.17 17.26 -0.39
CA LYS A 269 25.47 15.97 -0.32
C LYS A 269 23.97 16.17 -0.61
N PRO A 270 23.30 15.21 -1.26
CA PRO A 270 21.86 15.30 -1.49
C PRO A 270 21.09 15.19 -0.17
N ASP A 271 19.97 15.88 -0.09
CA ASP A 271 18.93 15.61 0.89
C ASP A 271 18.13 14.36 0.49
N GLU A 272 17.72 13.60 1.50
CA GLU A 272 16.96 12.36 1.37
C GLU A 272 15.70 12.47 2.22
N MET A 273 14.53 12.16 1.64
CA MET A 273 13.31 11.94 2.40
C MET A 273 13.36 10.53 3.00
N VAL A 274 13.43 10.45 4.31
CA VAL A 274 13.57 9.20 5.06
C VAL A 274 12.21 8.63 5.39
N LEU A 275 11.30 9.47 5.91
CA LEU A 275 10.03 9.04 6.46
C LEU A 275 8.92 9.91 5.92
N ASP A 276 7.83 9.26 5.50
CA ASP A 276 6.57 9.89 5.12
C ASP A 276 5.48 9.22 5.95
N GLN A 277 4.78 10.01 6.76
CA GLN A 277 3.80 9.56 7.72
C GLN A 277 2.45 10.19 7.41
N ASP A 278 1.48 9.34 7.10
CA ASP A 278 0.08 9.73 7.04
C ASP A 278 -0.47 10.13 8.43
N PRO A 279 -1.55 10.91 8.50
CA PRO A 279 -2.22 11.21 9.76
C PRO A 279 -2.64 9.91 10.47
N ILE A 280 -2.19 9.73 11.70
CA ILE A 280 -2.59 8.62 12.58
C ILE A 280 -3.28 9.20 13.82
N ALA A 281 -4.14 8.44 14.49
CA ALA A 281 -4.99 8.93 15.57
C ALA A 281 -4.26 9.85 16.57
N GLY A 282 -4.47 11.16 16.45
CA GLY A 282 -3.87 12.20 17.30
C GLY A 282 -2.59 12.88 16.76
N ALA A 283 -1.94 12.33 15.73
CA ALA A 283 -0.76 12.90 15.07
C ALA A 283 -1.08 13.35 13.62
N PRO A 284 -0.61 14.55 13.21
CA PRO A 284 -0.78 15.03 11.84
C PRO A 284 0.11 14.27 10.86
N ALA A 285 -0.15 14.48 9.56
CA ALA A 285 0.78 14.08 8.51
C ALA A 285 2.15 14.76 8.73
N ALA A 286 3.23 14.02 8.46
CA ALA A 286 4.58 14.51 8.64
C ALA A 286 5.55 13.84 7.66
N VAL A 287 6.55 14.60 7.22
CA VAL A 287 7.70 14.09 6.46
C VAL A 287 8.98 14.38 7.22
N VAL A 288 9.94 13.46 7.15
CA VAL A 288 11.27 13.61 7.72
C VAL A 288 12.29 13.39 6.63
N GLY A 289 13.31 14.22 6.62
CA GLY A 289 14.48 14.02 5.78
C GLY A 289 15.76 14.31 6.52
N ARG A 290 16.86 13.98 5.85
CA ARG A 290 18.21 14.26 6.32
C ARG A 290 19.15 14.61 5.18
N VAL A 291 20.25 15.23 5.54
CA VAL A 291 21.43 15.38 4.69
C VAL A 291 22.54 14.53 5.29
N THR A 292 22.57 13.25 4.89
CA THR A 292 23.55 12.25 5.39
C THR A 292 23.70 12.32 6.92
N ASP A 293 24.91 12.53 7.45
CA ASP A 293 25.21 12.60 8.88
C ASP A 293 25.26 14.03 9.42
N ALA A 294 24.79 15.02 8.65
CA ALA A 294 24.96 16.44 9.00
C ALA A 294 23.73 17.00 9.73
N GLN A 295 22.55 16.87 9.14
CA GLN A 295 21.32 17.50 9.66
C GLN A 295 20.11 16.66 9.31
N ALA A 296 19.10 16.66 10.19
CA ALA A 296 17.77 16.15 9.88
C ALA A 296 16.70 17.16 10.25
N ALA A 297 15.57 17.06 9.56
CA ALA A 297 14.43 17.93 9.76
C ALA A 297 13.13 17.15 9.62
N VAL A 298 12.12 17.63 10.33
CA VAL A 298 10.74 17.19 10.22
C VAL A 298 9.87 18.38 9.80
N CYS A 299 8.99 18.16 8.83
CA CYS A 299 7.91 19.06 8.49
C CYS A 299 6.59 18.34 8.72
N TYR A 300 5.66 18.95 9.45
CA TYR A 300 4.36 18.36 9.75
C TYR A 300 3.22 19.35 9.54
N ALA A 301 2.02 18.83 9.31
CA ALA A 301 0.86 19.67 9.05
C ALA A 301 0.39 20.38 10.33
N GLY A 302 0.47 21.71 10.33
CA GLY A 302 0.07 22.54 11.45
C GLY A 302 -1.45 22.80 11.50
N PRO A 303 -1.99 23.16 12.68
CA PRO A 303 -3.42 23.46 12.85
C PRO A 303 -3.87 24.70 12.06
N GLY A 304 -2.94 25.60 11.67
CA GLY A 304 -3.22 26.79 10.86
C GLY A 304 -3.21 26.56 9.34
N GLY A 305 -3.13 25.31 8.87
CA GLY A 305 -3.13 24.96 7.45
C GLY A 305 -1.77 25.06 6.75
N GLY A 306 -0.75 25.65 7.40
CA GLY A 306 0.63 25.67 6.91
C GLY A 306 1.49 24.57 7.53
N PRO A 307 2.58 24.16 6.85
CA PRO A 307 3.56 23.23 7.42
C PRO A 307 4.32 23.90 8.58
N ILE A 308 4.65 23.13 9.60
CA ILE A 308 5.52 23.54 10.71
C ILE A 308 6.78 22.68 10.64
N ALA A 309 7.93 23.32 10.82
CA ALA A 309 9.22 22.67 10.72
C ALA A 309 9.98 22.67 12.04
N ALA A 310 10.77 21.63 12.25
CA ALA A 310 11.83 21.59 13.24
C ALA A 310 13.04 20.87 12.64
N ALA A 311 14.23 21.40 12.89
CA ALA A 311 15.48 20.82 12.38
C ALA A 311 16.55 20.81 13.47
N GLY A 312 17.52 19.91 13.33
CA GLY A 312 18.65 19.81 14.22
C GLY A 312 19.80 19.03 13.60
N ASP A 313 21.00 19.23 14.15
CA ASP A 313 22.19 18.57 13.67
C ASP A 313 22.16 17.07 14.04
N LEU A 314 22.60 16.24 13.10
CA LEU A 314 22.76 14.82 13.37
C LEU A 314 24.06 14.60 14.12
N SER A 315 23.96 13.87 15.22
CA SER A 315 25.11 13.35 15.94
C SER A 315 25.15 11.83 15.76
N PRO A 316 26.34 11.24 15.55
CA PRO A 316 26.47 9.79 15.57
C PRO A 316 26.01 9.25 16.91
N VAL A 317 25.28 8.14 16.86
CA VAL A 317 24.79 7.41 18.04
C VAL A 317 25.48 6.05 18.09
N GLU A 318 25.75 5.56 19.30
CA GLU A 318 26.23 4.19 19.46
C GLU A 318 25.14 3.18 19.06
N THR A 319 25.51 1.91 18.90
CA THR A 319 24.65 0.86 18.30
C THR A 319 23.28 0.69 18.96
N SER A 320 23.13 1.14 20.19
CA SER A 320 21.95 0.91 21.03
C SER A 320 21.53 2.17 21.80
N GLU A 321 21.99 3.35 21.37
CA GLU A 321 21.58 4.64 21.92
C GLU A 321 20.48 5.27 21.05
N ALA A 322 19.73 6.21 21.63
CA ALA A 322 19.01 7.22 20.87
C ALA A 322 19.40 8.63 21.33
N ARG A 323 19.34 9.60 20.42
CA ARG A 323 19.57 11.01 20.73
C ARG A 323 18.52 11.89 20.07
N ILE A 324 18.02 12.86 20.83
CA ILE A 324 17.11 13.87 20.31
C ILE A 324 17.87 14.76 19.34
N VAL A 325 17.42 14.81 18.09
CA VAL A 325 17.91 15.74 17.07
C VAL A 325 17.22 17.08 17.24
N THR A 326 15.90 17.06 17.37
CA THR A 326 15.09 18.25 17.61
C THR A 326 13.79 17.87 18.30
N SER A 327 13.25 18.82 19.07
CA SER A 327 11.94 18.71 19.69
C SER A 327 11.21 20.04 19.60
N LEU A 328 9.90 19.98 19.43
CA LEU A 328 9.04 21.13 19.36
C LEU A 328 7.74 20.85 20.11
N ARG A 329 7.35 21.80 20.97
CA ARG A 329 6.04 21.81 21.61
C ARG A 329 5.23 22.99 21.09
N ARG A 330 4.08 22.72 20.49
CA ARG A 330 3.18 23.75 19.96
C ARG A 330 1.73 23.27 19.91
N ASP A 331 0.80 24.11 20.37
CA ASP A 331 -0.65 23.85 20.32
C ASP A 331 -1.06 22.50 20.95
N GLY A 332 -0.41 22.15 22.07
CA GLY A 332 -0.63 20.87 22.77
C GLY A 332 -0.04 19.64 22.06
N LEU A 333 0.67 19.83 20.94
CA LEU A 333 1.39 18.78 20.22
C LEU A 333 2.88 18.83 20.58
N VAL A 334 3.44 17.68 20.93
CA VAL A 334 4.87 17.45 21.13
C VAL A 334 5.37 16.62 19.96
N VAL A 335 6.33 17.17 19.22
CA VAL A 335 7.01 16.51 18.11
C VAL A 335 8.47 16.33 18.51
N ALA A 336 8.99 15.11 18.43
CA ALA A 336 10.40 14.83 18.66
C ALA A 336 10.95 13.97 17.53
N LEU A 337 12.09 14.38 16.99
CA LEU A 337 12.86 13.65 16.01
C LEU A 337 14.15 13.17 16.69
N LEU A 338 14.46 11.89 16.52
CA LEU A 338 15.63 11.25 17.11
C LEU A 338 16.47 10.56 16.05
N THR A 339 17.77 10.46 16.32
CA THR A 339 18.64 9.43 15.74
C THR A 339 18.59 8.21 16.65
N VAL A 340 18.47 7.01 16.08
CA VAL A 340 18.41 5.74 16.80
C VAL A 340 19.45 4.76 16.30
N GLY A 341 20.10 4.06 17.23
CA GLY A 341 21.06 3.01 16.93
C GLY A 341 20.37 1.77 16.32
N PRO A 342 21.10 0.98 15.52
CA PRO A 342 20.58 -0.19 14.82
C PRO A 342 19.99 -1.30 15.71
N LEU A 343 20.31 -1.34 17.00
CA LEU A 343 19.77 -2.33 17.94
C LEU A 343 18.49 -1.86 18.65
N VAL A 344 18.05 -0.61 18.43
CA VAL A 344 16.82 -0.08 19.02
C VAL A 344 15.62 -0.62 18.24
N ASP A 345 14.86 -1.53 18.84
CA ASP A 345 13.69 -2.15 18.22
C ASP A 345 12.41 -1.31 18.36
N ARG A 346 12.35 -0.43 19.37
CA ARG A 346 11.16 0.40 19.63
C ARG A 346 11.52 1.71 20.30
N VAL A 347 10.83 2.78 19.90
CA VAL A 347 10.84 4.08 20.57
C VAL A 347 9.39 4.46 20.89
N GLU A 348 9.18 4.98 22.10
CA GLU A 348 7.88 5.47 22.55
C GLU A 348 7.99 6.86 23.15
N ILE A 349 6.99 7.69 22.88
CA ILE A 349 6.82 8.99 23.52
C ILE A 349 5.67 8.88 24.52
N ALA A 350 5.90 9.23 25.78
CA ALA A 350 4.92 9.05 26.84
C ALA A 350 4.83 10.26 27.77
N THR A 351 3.62 10.59 28.19
CA THR A 351 3.40 11.61 29.23
C THR A 351 3.97 11.15 30.57
N THR A 352 4.55 12.08 31.33
CA THR A 352 5.06 11.86 32.68
C THR A 352 4.36 12.78 33.68
N PRO A 353 3.17 12.38 34.17
CA PRO A 353 2.39 13.21 35.08
C PRO A 353 3.10 13.48 36.43
N GLN A 354 4.01 12.59 36.83
CA GLN A 354 4.97 12.75 37.93
C GLN A 354 6.34 12.20 37.53
N PRO A 355 7.45 12.73 38.05
CA PRO A 355 8.79 12.17 37.82
C PRO A 355 8.83 10.67 38.16
N GLY A 356 9.21 9.83 37.19
CA GLY A 356 9.26 8.37 37.35
C GLY A 356 7.92 7.62 37.18
N SER A 357 6.81 8.33 36.95
CA SER A 357 5.52 7.72 36.61
C SER A 357 5.33 7.57 35.11
N THR A 358 4.55 6.55 34.69
CA THR A 358 4.24 6.30 33.28
C THR A 358 2.80 6.67 32.98
N GLY A 359 2.59 7.67 32.14
CA GLY A 359 1.28 8.01 31.58
C GLY A 359 1.00 7.34 30.23
N SER A 360 -0.03 7.81 29.53
CA SER A 360 -0.33 7.38 28.17
C SER A 360 0.80 7.76 27.22
N GLY A 361 1.14 6.85 26.30
CA GLY A 361 2.17 7.06 25.29
C GLY A 361 1.77 6.56 23.91
N ALA A 362 2.57 6.94 22.92
CA ALA A 362 2.43 6.56 21.52
C ALA A 362 3.75 5.96 21.02
N ARG A 363 3.65 4.95 20.17
CA ARG A 363 4.82 4.42 19.45
C ARG A 363 5.27 5.41 18.41
N CYS A 364 6.58 5.54 18.26
CA CYS A 364 7.20 6.35 17.23
C CYS A 364 7.41 5.55 15.96
N THR A 365 7.42 6.24 14.83
CA THR A 365 7.73 5.64 13.52
C THR A 365 9.24 5.65 13.34
N ILE A 366 9.86 4.48 13.19
CA ILE A 366 11.32 4.31 13.02
C ILE A 366 11.61 3.95 11.56
N LYS A 367 12.55 4.66 10.93
CA LYS A 367 13.03 4.36 9.57
C LYS A 367 14.46 4.87 9.36
N ASP A 368 15.31 4.03 8.79
CA ASP A 368 16.70 4.32 8.41
C ASP A 368 17.54 5.04 9.47
N GLY A 369 17.39 4.62 10.74
CA GLY A 369 18.13 5.19 11.87
C GLY A 369 17.56 6.51 12.41
N LEU A 370 16.38 6.94 11.95
CA LEU A 370 15.62 8.05 12.52
C LEU A 370 14.33 7.55 13.16
N ALA A 371 13.88 8.21 14.23
CA ALA A 371 12.57 7.97 14.85
C ALA A 371 11.78 9.27 14.97
N LEU A 372 10.55 9.27 14.46
CA LEU A 372 9.60 10.38 14.60
C LEU A 372 8.54 10.04 15.64
N CYS A 373 8.46 10.87 16.67
CA CYS A 373 7.51 10.76 17.76
C CYS A 373 6.59 11.97 17.77
N ILE A 374 5.27 11.74 17.78
CA ILE A 374 4.29 12.82 17.90
C ILE A 374 3.24 12.43 18.95
N LEU A 375 3.02 13.30 19.93
CA LEU A 375 2.08 13.08 21.02
C LEU A 375 1.34 14.38 21.36
N ARG A 376 0.02 14.29 21.59
CA ARG A 376 -0.71 15.38 22.23
C ARG A 376 -0.52 15.31 23.75
N ALA A 377 0.03 16.36 24.34
CA ALA A 377 0.34 16.42 25.76
C ALA A 377 0.43 17.86 26.29
N ASP A 378 -0.19 18.10 27.44
CA ASP A 378 -0.13 19.38 28.16
C ASP A 378 0.99 19.41 29.23
N GLY A 379 1.55 18.25 29.58
CA GLY A 379 2.54 18.09 30.65
C GLY A 379 3.91 17.62 30.17
N ALA A 380 4.77 17.22 31.10
CA ALA A 380 6.08 16.63 30.80
C ALA A 380 5.92 15.35 29.95
N VAL A 381 6.90 15.12 29.08
CA VAL A 381 6.92 13.99 28.15
C VAL A 381 8.34 13.44 28.11
N ASP A 382 8.44 12.11 28.15
CA ASP A 382 9.69 11.40 28.01
C ASP A 382 9.65 10.49 26.78
N LEU A 383 10.82 10.26 26.21
CA LEU A 383 11.08 9.29 25.15
C LEU A 383 11.73 8.06 25.75
N ARG A 384 11.29 6.89 25.32
CA ARG A 384 11.76 5.59 25.84
C ARG A 384 12.27 4.75 24.69
N THR A 385 13.50 4.26 24.82
CA THR A 385 14.08 3.30 23.88
C THR A 385 13.95 1.89 24.44
N THR A 386 13.62 0.94 23.58
CA THR A 386 13.66 -0.49 23.90
C THR A 386 14.76 -1.14 23.07
N VAL A 387 15.52 -2.04 23.70
CA VAL A 387 16.52 -2.91 23.05
C VAL A 387 16.29 -4.32 23.56
N GLY A 388 15.94 -5.25 22.67
CA GLY A 388 15.75 -6.66 23.02
C GLY A 388 14.60 -6.89 24.01
N GLY A 389 13.55 -6.09 23.92
CA GLY A 389 12.37 -6.18 24.78
C GLY A 389 12.47 -5.49 26.15
N GLY A 390 13.64 -4.93 26.51
CA GLY A 390 13.83 -4.15 27.73
C GLY A 390 13.93 -2.64 27.47
N ILE A 391 13.32 -1.81 28.32
CA ILE A 391 13.52 -0.36 28.29
C ILE A 391 14.97 -0.07 28.67
N ARG A 392 15.68 0.68 27.82
CA ARG A 392 17.09 1.00 27.99
C ARG A 392 17.30 2.44 28.46
N ASP A 393 16.80 3.39 27.69
CA ASP A 393 16.98 4.81 27.97
C ASP A 393 15.64 5.53 28.15
N VAL A 394 15.64 6.54 29.02
CA VAL A 394 14.54 7.48 29.19
C VAL A 394 15.10 8.89 28.99
N LEU A 395 14.67 9.56 27.93
CA LEU A 395 15.14 10.88 27.52
C LEU A 395 14.01 11.91 27.74
N PRO A 396 14.18 12.91 28.62
CA PRO A 396 13.18 13.96 28.77
C PRO A 396 13.10 14.80 27.48
N VAL A 397 11.87 15.10 27.03
CA VAL A 397 11.65 16.00 25.88
C VAL A 397 11.65 17.46 26.36
N PRO A 398 12.58 18.30 25.87
CA PRO A 398 12.68 19.72 26.24
C PRO A 398 11.40 20.54 26.04
#